data_AF-A0A925KFY9-F1
#
_entry.id   AF-A0A925KFY9-F1
#
_cell.length_a   1.000
_cell.length_b   1.000
_cell.length_c   1.000
_cell.angle_alpha   90.00
_cell.angle_beta   90.00
_cell.angle_gamma   90.00
#
_symmetry.space_group_name_H-M   'P 1'
#
loop_
_entity.id
_entity.type
_entity.pdbx_description
1 polymer ?
#
loop_
_entity_poly.entity_id
_entity_poly.type
_entity_poly.pdbx_seq_one_letter_code
_entity_poly.pdbx_strand_id
1 'polypeptide(L)'
;MNKLQLFVYPAVAVLSLAAAVSAHAESPSIDNSATQVWTQAKTRAQVQAEMLQARADGSLKVWSSAYNPFQAVKSVRSRDEVRTEAIAARSTRIDALYGEDSGSFALGQVTPARTAAPVYAYQPRIAK
;
A
#
# COMPACT_ATOMS: atom_id res chain seq x y z
N MET A 1 44.56 36.97 2.63
CA MET A 1 43.53 35.96 2.96
C MET A 1 42.46 36.63 3.81
N ASN A 2 41.21 36.65 3.35
CA ASN A 2 40.15 37.39 4.04
C ASN A 2 39.85 36.72 5.39
N LYS A 3 40.16 37.43 6.48
CA LYS A 3 39.97 36.95 7.86
C LYS A 3 38.53 36.48 8.13
N LEU A 4 37.55 37.01 7.41
CA LEU A 4 36.16 36.53 7.45
C LEU A 4 36.01 35.06 7.04
N GLN A 5 36.73 34.61 6.01
CA GLN A 5 36.63 33.22 5.54
C GLN A 5 37.14 32.22 6.58
N LEU A 6 38.10 32.62 7.41
CA LEU A 6 38.65 31.78 8.47
C LEU A 6 37.62 31.46 9.58
N PHE A 7 36.59 32.29 9.74
CA PHE A 7 35.54 32.08 10.75
C PHE A 7 34.23 31.54 10.17
N VAL A 8 33.91 31.90 8.93
CA VAL A 8 32.64 31.50 8.29
C VAL A 8 32.61 29.99 8.01
N TYR A 9 33.69 29.43 7.46
CA TYR A 9 33.73 28.00 7.15
C TYR A 9 33.60 27.07 8.37
N PRO A 10 34.34 27.27 9.48
CA PRO A 10 34.14 26.43 10.67
C PRO A 10 32.76 26.65 11.31
N ALA A 11 32.22 27.86 11.29
CA ALA A 11 30.88 28.12 11.81
C ALA A 11 29.79 27.36 11.04
N VAL A 12 29.86 27.36 9.70
CA VAL A 12 28.92 26.59 8.86
C VAL A 12 29.08 25.09 9.09
N ALA A 13 30.32 24.59 9.25
CA ALA A 13 30.56 23.18 9.51
C ALA A 13 29.98 22.73 10.87
N VAL A 14 30.19 23.53 11.92
CA VAL A 14 29.65 23.25 13.27
C VAL A 14 28.12 23.30 13.27
N LEU A 15 27.53 24.30 12.61
CA LEU A 15 26.07 24.43 12.52
C LEU A 15 25.44 23.28 11.73
N SER A 16 26.08 22.82 10.65
CA SER A 16 25.61 21.69 9.84
C SER A 16 25.68 20.37 10.62
N LEU A 17 26.72 20.18 11.44
CA LEU A 17 26.87 18.99 12.27
C LEU A 17 25.85 18.97 13.42
N ALA A 18 25.55 20.13 14.01
CA ALA A 18 24.52 20.26 15.04
C ALA A 18 23.11 19.97 14.51
N ALA A 19 22.79 20.37 13.27
CA ALA A 19 21.49 20.11 12.65
C ALA A 19 21.24 18.62 12.35
N ALA A 20 22.31 17.84 12.13
CA ALA A 20 22.23 16.42 11.78
C ALA A 20 21.91 15.48 12.97
N VAL A 21 21.96 15.96 14.21
CA VAL A 21 21.72 15.15 15.43
C VAL A 21 20.24 14.78 15.62
N SER A 22 19.33 15.44 14.92
CA SER A 22 17.87 15.30 15.14
C SER A 22 17.23 14.14 14.36
N ALA A 23 17.97 13.47 13.46
CA ALA A 23 17.46 12.35 12.69
C ALA A 23 17.65 11.04 13.45
N HIS A 24 16.86 10.83 14.50
CA HIS A 24 16.75 9.52 15.15
C HIS A 24 15.79 8.65 14.34
N ALA A 25 16.24 7.46 13.92
CA ALA A 25 15.32 6.42 13.46
C ALA A 25 14.50 5.95 14.67
N GLU A 26 13.18 5.92 14.54
CA GLU A 26 12.30 5.23 15.51
C GLU A 26 12.75 3.77 15.57
N SER A 27 13.27 3.32 16.73
CA SER A 27 13.63 1.92 16.90
C SER A 27 12.36 1.09 16.95
N PRO A 28 12.32 -0.14 16.42
CA PRO A 28 11.18 -1.03 16.65
C PRO A 28 11.00 -1.19 18.16
N SER A 29 9.98 -0.53 18.72
CA SER A 29 9.62 -0.65 20.13
C SER A 29 9.34 -2.12 20.45
N ILE A 30 9.78 -2.58 21.61
CA ILE A 30 9.45 -3.92 22.10
C ILE A 30 7.92 -4.09 22.08
N ASP A 31 7.45 -5.15 21.42
CA ASP A 31 6.03 -5.51 21.41
C ASP A 31 5.62 -5.93 22.82
N ASN A 32 5.02 -4.98 23.54
CA ASN A 32 4.52 -5.15 24.89
C ASN A 32 3.08 -5.69 24.91
N SER A 33 2.53 -6.16 23.78
CA SER A 33 1.17 -6.73 23.74
C SER A 33 0.99 -7.89 24.72
N ALA A 34 2.07 -8.63 25.02
CA ALA A 34 2.11 -9.70 26.01
C ALA A 34 2.01 -9.22 27.47
N THR A 35 2.38 -7.96 27.77
CA THR A 35 2.28 -7.36 29.11
C THR A 35 1.10 -6.40 29.24
N GLN A 36 0.39 -6.13 28.13
CA GLN A 36 -0.84 -5.34 28.15
C GLN A 36 -2.00 -6.14 28.72
N VAL A 37 -2.52 -5.69 29.85
CA VAL A 37 -3.76 -6.22 30.43
C VAL A 37 -4.95 -5.60 29.68
N TRP A 38 -5.54 -6.37 28.77
CA TRP A 38 -6.71 -5.96 28.01
C TRP A 38 -7.97 -6.09 28.88
N THR A 39 -8.40 -5.00 29.50
CA THR A 39 -9.69 -4.95 30.19
C THR A 39 -10.82 -4.79 29.18
N GLN A 40 -11.61 -5.85 29.00
CA GLN A 40 -12.80 -5.81 28.16
C GLN A 40 -13.98 -5.31 29.00
N ALA A 41 -14.51 -4.13 28.67
CA ALA A 41 -15.63 -3.54 29.41
C ALA A 41 -16.98 -4.25 29.18
N LYS A 42 -17.09 -5.05 28.10
CA LYS A 42 -18.34 -5.73 27.70
C LYS A 42 -18.12 -7.24 27.57
N THR A 43 -19.09 -7.98 28.06
CA THR A 43 -19.20 -9.41 27.81
C THR A 43 -19.58 -9.67 26.35
N ARG A 44 -19.28 -10.88 25.86
CA ARG A 44 -19.70 -11.32 24.51
C ARG A 44 -21.21 -11.21 24.30
N ALA A 45 -22.01 -11.54 25.32
CA ALA A 45 -23.46 -11.45 25.25
C ALA A 45 -23.93 -10.00 25.05
N GLN A 46 -23.34 -9.05 25.78
CA GLN A 46 -23.64 -7.61 25.62
C GLN A 46 -23.27 -7.11 24.22
N VAL A 47 -22.11 -7.50 23.70
CA VAL A 47 -21.69 -7.12 22.33
C VAL A 47 -22.67 -7.66 21.28
N GLN A 48 -23.13 -8.92 21.44
CA GLN A 48 -24.09 -9.51 20.51
C GLN A 48 -25.45 -8.80 20.56
N ALA A 49 -25.93 -8.45 21.76
CA ALA A 49 -27.17 -7.71 21.93
C ALA A 49 -27.10 -6.33 21.26
N GLU A 50 -26.02 -5.57 21.50
CA GLU A 50 -25.80 -4.26 20.88
C GLU A 50 -25.67 -4.37 19.35
N MET A 51 -25.00 -5.40 18.83
CA MET A 51 -24.89 -5.63 17.40
C MET A 51 -26.26 -5.90 16.74
N LEU A 52 -27.13 -6.66 17.41
CA LEU A 52 -28.49 -6.93 16.93
C LEU A 52 -29.34 -5.65 16.94
N GLN A 53 -29.24 -4.87 18.01
CA GLN A 53 -29.92 -3.58 18.11
C GLN A 53 -29.46 -2.62 17.02
N ALA A 54 -28.15 -2.48 16.82
CA ALA A 54 -27.55 -1.63 15.79
C ALA A 54 -27.94 -2.05 14.36
N ARG A 55 -28.28 -3.33 14.17
CA ARG A 55 -28.82 -3.86 12.91
C ARG A 55 -30.29 -3.53 12.73
N ALA A 56 -31.07 -3.58 13.80
CA ALA A 56 -32.49 -3.26 13.77
C ALA A 56 -32.76 -1.77 13.58
N ASP A 57 -31.96 -0.90 14.21
CA ASP A 57 -32.12 0.56 14.16
C ASP A 57 -31.34 1.22 13.01
N GLY A 58 -30.54 0.46 12.26
CA GLY A 58 -29.75 0.95 11.13
C GLY A 58 -28.55 1.82 11.52
N SER A 59 -28.18 1.89 12.80
CA SER A 59 -27.03 2.64 13.31
C SER A 59 -25.69 1.93 13.10
N LEU A 60 -25.71 0.67 12.66
CA LEU A 60 -24.52 -0.04 12.17
C LEU A 60 -23.82 0.89 11.16
N LYS A 61 -22.63 1.36 11.51
CA LYS A 61 -21.79 2.21 10.66
C LYS A 61 -21.33 1.38 9.45
N VAL A 62 -22.19 1.24 8.44
CA VAL A 62 -21.97 0.38 7.28
C VAL A 62 -21.09 1.07 6.23
N TRP A 63 -19.94 1.60 6.64
CA TRP A 63 -18.95 2.15 5.69
C TRP A 63 -18.49 1.11 4.67
N SER A 64 -18.66 -0.18 4.97
CA SER A 64 -18.40 -1.29 4.03
C SER A 64 -19.51 -1.54 3.01
N SER A 65 -20.78 -1.20 3.26
CA SER A 65 -21.84 -1.39 2.26
C SER A 65 -21.93 -0.24 1.26
N ALA A 66 -21.50 0.96 1.69
CA ALA A 66 -21.39 2.13 0.83
C ALA A 66 -20.11 2.11 -0.03
N TYR A 67 -19.08 1.36 0.37
CA TYR A 67 -17.86 1.20 -0.42
C TYR A 67 -18.05 0.15 -1.51
N ASN A 68 -18.70 0.56 -2.61
CA ASN A 68 -18.72 -0.22 -3.84
C ASN A 68 -17.82 0.47 -4.88
N PRO A 69 -16.51 0.14 -4.95
CA PRO A 69 -15.58 0.76 -5.90
C PRO A 69 -15.95 0.47 -7.36
N PHE A 70 -16.82 -0.51 -7.60
CA PHE A 70 -17.31 -0.89 -8.92
C PHE A 70 -18.66 -0.24 -9.29
N GLN A 71 -19.29 0.51 -8.39
CA GLN A 71 -20.59 1.14 -8.66
C GLN A 71 -20.53 2.11 -9.84
N ALA A 72 -19.40 2.80 -10.01
CA ALA A 72 -19.15 3.73 -11.11
C ALA A 72 -18.45 3.07 -12.32
N VAL A 73 -18.00 1.82 -12.19
CA VAL A 73 -17.26 1.15 -13.26
C VAL A 73 -18.24 0.63 -14.30
N LYS A 74 -18.27 1.29 -15.46
CA LYS A 74 -19.06 0.88 -16.62
C LYS A 74 -18.12 0.58 -17.78
N SER A 75 -18.36 -0.53 -18.48
CA SER A 75 -17.68 -0.78 -19.76
C SER A 75 -18.23 0.19 -20.79
N VAL A 76 -17.39 1.09 -21.30
CA VAL A 76 -17.74 2.04 -22.37
C VAL A 76 -17.58 1.40 -23.75
N ARG A 77 -16.85 0.28 -23.83
CA ARG A 77 -16.55 -0.46 -25.06
C ARG A 77 -17.21 -1.82 -25.10
N SER A 78 -17.50 -2.31 -26.30
CA SER A 78 -17.95 -3.68 -26.51
C SER A 78 -16.82 -4.68 -26.28
N ARG A 79 -17.16 -5.96 -26.03
CA ARG A 79 -16.15 -7.00 -25.82
C ARG A 79 -15.31 -7.23 -27.08
N ASP A 80 -15.90 -7.03 -28.26
CA ASP A 80 -15.21 -7.24 -29.53
C ASP A 80 -14.24 -6.10 -29.84
N GLU A 81 -14.57 -4.87 -29.49
CA GLU A 81 -13.66 -3.72 -29.54
C GLU A 81 -12.43 -3.95 -28.64
N VAL A 82 -12.67 -4.37 -27.38
CA VAL A 82 -11.58 -4.64 -26.42
C VAL A 82 -10.70 -5.80 -26.91
N ARG A 83 -11.29 -6.85 -27.49
CA ARG A 83 -10.50 -7.96 -28.06
C ARG A 83 -9.64 -7.50 -29.23
N THR A 84 -10.19 -6.67 -30.11
CA THR A 84 -9.48 -6.14 -31.28
C THR A 84 -8.31 -5.26 -30.84
N GLU A 85 -8.55 -4.36 -29.89
CA GLU A 85 -7.53 -3.52 -29.28
C GLU A 85 -6.45 -4.35 -28.58
N ALA A 86 -6.82 -5.37 -27.80
CA ALA A 86 -5.87 -6.24 -27.12
C ALA A 86 -4.97 -7.01 -28.10
N ILE A 87 -5.52 -7.47 -29.23
CA ILE A 87 -4.75 -8.15 -30.30
C ILE A 87 -3.78 -7.16 -30.96
N ALA A 88 -4.23 -5.94 -31.29
CA ALA A 88 -3.40 -4.90 -31.89
C ALA A 88 -2.29 -4.39 -30.94
N ALA A 89 -2.58 -4.26 -29.65
CA ALA A 89 -1.59 -3.92 -28.62
C ALA A 89 -0.58 -5.05 -28.42
N ARG A 90 -1.02 -6.30 -28.59
CA ARG A 90 -0.16 -7.48 -28.48
C ARG A 90 0.79 -7.57 -29.68
N SER A 91 0.36 -7.29 -30.90
CA SER A 91 1.26 -7.31 -32.06
C SER A 91 2.37 -6.25 -31.95
N THR A 92 2.01 -5.02 -31.56
CA THR A 92 2.99 -3.94 -31.32
C THR A 92 3.95 -4.24 -30.16
N ARG A 93 3.48 -4.88 -29.08
CA ARG A 93 4.34 -5.33 -27.97
C ARG A 93 5.23 -6.52 -28.35
N ILE A 94 4.76 -7.40 -29.22
CA ILE A 94 5.49 -8.57 -29.69
C ILE A 94 6.67 -8.13 -30.57
N ASP A 95 6.49 -7.15 -31.45
CA ASP A 95 7.60 -6.60 -32.25
C ASP A 95 8.72 -6.02 -31.36
N ALA A 96 8.38 -5.42 -30.22
CA ALA A 96 9.34 -4.96 -29.22
C ALA A 96 10.01 -6.09 -28.42
N LEU A 97 9.44 -7.30 -28.39
CA LEU A 97 10.01 -8.48 -27.73
C LEU A 97 10.95 -9.29 -28.64
N TYR A 98 10.79 -9.19 -29.96
CA TYR A 98 11.55 -9.97 -30.94
C TYR A 98 12.54 -9.14 -31.78
N GLY A 99 12.47 -7.80 -31.73
CA GLY A 99 13.28 -6.90 -32.55
C GLY A 99 14.71 -6.64 -32.07
N GLU A 100 15.04 -6.96 -30.81
CA GLU A 100 16.39 -6.79 -30.29
C GLU A 100 16.82 -8.06 -29.59
N ASP A 101 17.84 -8.70 -30.16
CA ASP A 101 18.67 -9.69 -29.49
C ASP A 101 18.90 -9.24 -28.04
N SER A 102 18.38 -10.02 -27.10
CA SER A 102 18.40 -9.86 -25.64
C SER A 102 17.25 -9.15 -24.92
N GLY A 103 16.26 -8.50 -25.55
CA GLY A 103 15.00 -8.06 -24.90
C GLY A 103 15.12 -7.31 -23.55
N SER A 104 16.31 -6.87 -23.19
CA SER A 104 16.73 -6.51 -21.83
C SER A 104 16.43 -5.05 -21.54
N PHE A 105 16.38 -4.23 -22.59
CA PHE A 105 15.96 -2.84 -22.53
C PHE A 105 14.46 -2.71 -22.26
N ALA A 106 13.63 -3.55 -22.90
CA ALA A 106 12.19 -3.61 -22.63
C ALA A 106 11.90 -4.13 -21.21
N LEU A 107 12.63 -5.16 -20.75
CA LEU A 107 12.54 -5.66 -19.38
C LEU A 107 13.05 -4.66 -18.33
N GLY A 108 14.00 -3.79 -18.67
CA GLY A 108 14.50 -2.73 -17.80
C GLY A 108 13.55 -1.52 -17.68
N GLN A 109 12.68 -1.31 -18.67
CA GLN A 109 11.65 -0.26 -18.63
C GLN A 109 10.36 -0.70 -17.93
N VAL A 110 10.12 -2.01 -17.80
CA VAL A 110 9.12 -2.53 -16.87
C VAL A 110 9.67 -2.23 -15.47
N THR A 111 9.23 -1.11 -14.89
CA THR A 111 9.40 -0.88 -13.45
C THR A 111 8.96 -2.16 -12.76
N PRO A 112 9.81 -2.87 -11.99
CA PRO A 112 9.34 -3.98 -11.21
C PRO A 112 8.29 -3.38 -10.29
N ALA A 113 7.02 -3.67 -10.56
CA ALA A 113 5.98 -3.50 -9.58
C ALA A 113 6.47 -4.30 -8.38
N ARG A 114 7.02 -3.58 -7.39
CA ARG A 114 7.62 -4.16 -6.19
C ARG A 114 6.68 -5.26 -5.75
N THR A 115 7.22 -6.47 -5.77
CA THR A 115 6.65 -7.74 -5.31
C THR A 115 5.39 -7.52 -4.48
N ALA A 116 4.22 -7.53 -5.13
CA ALA A 116 2.98 -7.69 -4.41
C ALA A 116 2.97 -9.14 -3.92
N ALA A 117 3.36 -9.35 -2.67
CA ALA A 117 3.21 -10.63 -2.00
C ALA A 117 1.73 -11.07 -2.12
N PRO A 118 1.43 -12.35 -2.40
CA PRO A 118 0.05 -12.80 -2.46
C PRO A 118 -0.55 -12.79 -1.05
N VAL A 119 -1.42 -11.82 -0.77
CA VAL A 119 -2.27 -11.83 0.42
C VAL A 119 -3.64 -12.38 -0.01
N TYR A 120 -3.89 -13.64 0.32
CA TYR A 120 -5.25 -14.18 0.35
C TYR A 120 -5.60 -14.55 1.80
N ALA A 121 -6.34 -13.65 2.44
CA ALA A 121 -6.96 -13.90 3.74
C ALA A 121 -8.31 -14.60 3.54
N TYR A 122 -8.32 -15.86 3.10
CA TYR A 122 -9.43 -16.82 3.33
C TYR A 122 -9.04 -18.20 2.79
N GLN A 123 -8.54 -19.09 3.64
CA GLN A 123 -8.52 -20.53 3.33
C GLN A 123 -9.34 -21.23 4.42
N PRO A 124 -10.63 -21.53 4.18
CA PRO A 124 -11.37 -22.36 5.11
C PRO A 124 -10.79 -23.78 5.04
N ARG A 125 -10.38 -24.30 6.21
CA ARG A 125 -10.06 -25.73 6.36
C ARG A 125 -11.25 -26.55 5.85
N ILE A 126 -10.95 -27.45 4.94
CA ILE A 126 -11.84 -28.48 4.41
C ILE A 126 -12.37 -29.29 5.60
N ALA A 127 -13.70 -29.40 5.71
CA ALA A 127 -14.36 -30.29 6.65
C ALA A 127 -14.17 -31.75 6.19
N LYS A 128 -14.03 -32.64 7.18
CA LYS A 128 -13.74 -34.08 7.04
C LYS A 128 -14.69 -34.82 6.11
#